data_AF-A0A0P7Z751-F1
#
_entry.id   AF-A0A0P7Z751-F1
#
_cell.length_a   1.000
_cell.length_b   1.000
_cell.length_c   1.000
_cell.angle_alpha   90.00
_cell.angle_beta   90.00
_cell.angle_gamma   90.00
#
_symmetry.space_group_name_H-M   'P 1'
#
loop_
_entity.id
_entity.type
_entity.pdbx_description
1 polymer ?
#
loop_
_entity_poly.entity_id
_entity_poly.type
_entity_poly.pdbx_seq_one_letter_code
_entity_poly.pdbx_strand_id
1 'polypeptide(L)'
;MRTKCPIRVVSRTSQTSSQVTRSVDRDERSFRRFLDSKWLKALPGKDSDVGAFPLLERYGESGGARVRGVPLEIAVAYWVRECQRGSQTAAALVWACTTETLERRADHDGIEPFQDWPSEERHD
;
A
#
# COMPACT_ATOMS: atom_id res chain seq x y z
N MET A 1 1.89 37.77 -17.34
CA MET A 1 1.88 37.30 -15.94
C MET A 1 1.47 35.84 -15.93
N ARG A 2 2.40 34.95 -15.56
CA ARG A 2 2.20 33.49 -15.65
C ARG A 2 1.29 33.00 -14.53
N THR A 3 0.34 32.16 -14.93
CA THR A 3 -0.70 31.52 -14.15
C THR A 3 -0.14 30.60 -13.06
N LYS A 4 -0.90 30.53 -11.97
CA LYS A 4 -0.75 29.63 -10.81
C LYS A 4 -0.46 28.19 -11.28
N CYS A 5 0.58 27.56 -10.72
CA CYS A 5 0.72 26.11 -10.72
C CYS A 5 0.48 25.60 -9.29
N PRO A 6 -0.69 25.04 -8.98
CA PRO A 6 -0.87 24.24 -7.78
C PRO A 6 -1.07 22.79 -8.21
N ILE A 7 -0.04 21.96 -8.18
CA ILE A 7 -0.17 20.54 -7.82
C ILE A 7 1.16 20.18 -7.15
N ARG A 8 1.13 20.13 -5.81
CA ARG A 8 2.14 19.44 -5.02
C ARG A 8 1.43 18.27 -4.34
N VAL A 9 1.11 17.24 -5.12
CA VAL A 9 0.83 15.91 -4.56
C VAL A 9 2.03 15.06 -4.88
N VAL A 10 3.06 15.18 -4.03
CA VAL A 10 4.18 14.23 -4.04
C VAL A 10 3.76 13.07 -3.13
N SER A 11 2.87 12.22 -3.62
CA SER A 11 2.73 10.86 -3.06
C SER A 11 4.01 10.12 -3.46
N ARG A 12 5.01 10.15 -2.58
CA ARG A 12 6.43 9.91 -2.91
C ARG A 12 6.80 8.44 -3.13
N THR A 13 5.87 7.49 -3.06
CA THR A 13 6.13 6.05 -3.16
C THR A 13 5.34 5.42 -4.29
N SER A 14 5.90 5.48 -5.51
CA SER A 14 5.38 4.76 -6.66
C SER A 14 6.19 3.46 -6.81
N GLN A 15 5.55 2.30 -6.64
CA GLN A 15 6.16 0.99 -6.83
C GLN A 15 5.84 0.45 -8.22
N THR A 16 6.70 -0.37 -8.81
CA THR A 16 6.38 -1.06 -10.07
C THR A 16 5.51 -2.29 -9.82
N SER A 17 4.80 -2.78 -10.85
CA SER A 17 4.05 -4.05 -10.77
C SER A 17 4.92 -5.20 -10.26
N SER A 18 6.17 -5.27 -10.74
CA SER A 18 7.14 -6.27 -10.32
C SER A 18 7.56 -6.15 -8.85
N GLN A 19 7.69 -4.92 -8.31
CA GLN A 19 7.98 -4.71 -6.89
C GLN A 19 6.80 -5.14 -6.03
N VAL A 20 5.59 -4.76 -6.42
CA VAL A 20 4.34 -5.10 -5.72
C VAL A 20 4.10 -6.61 -5.67
N THR A 21 4.43 -7.36 -6.72
CA THR A 21 4.25 -8.83 -6.70
C THR A 21 5.38 -9.55 -5.98
N ARG A 22 6.63 -9.07 -6.12
CA ARG A 22 7.78 -9.67 -5.44
C ARG A 22 7.69 -9.56 -3.93
N SER A 23 7.08 -8.50 -3.39
CA SER A 23 6.93 -8.34 -1.94
C SER A 23 6.03 -9.40 -1.29
N VAL A 24 5.27 -10.16 -2.10
CA VAL A 24 4.34 -11.20 -1.63
C VAL A 24 4.55 -12.55 -2.34
N ASP A 25 5.74 -12.77 -2.90
CA ASP A 25 6.13 -14.01 -3.59
C ASP A 25 5.16 -14.42 -4.73
N ARG A 26 4.68 -13.42 -5.48
CA ARG A 26 3.81 -13.64 -6.64
C ARG A 26 4.48 -13.23 -7.95
N ASP A 27 4.00 -13.84 -9.03
CA ASP A 27 4.37 -13.45 -10.37
C ASP A 27 3.48 -12.30 -10.89
N GLU A 28 3.98 -11.58 -11.90
CA GLU A 28 3.29 -10.41 -12.44
C GLU A 28 1.92 -10.73 -13.07
N ARG A 29 1.68 -11.98 -13.52
CA ARG A 29 0.36 -12.37 -14.07
C ARG A 29 -0.69 -12.40 -12.98
N SER A 30 -0.32 -12.72 -11.73
CA SER A 30 -1.24 -12.65 -10.58
C SER A 30 -1.78 -11.23 -10.40
N PHE A 31 -0.91 -10.23 -10.51
CA PHE A 31 -1.29 -8.82 -10.43
C PHE A 31 -2.13 -8.36 -11.63
N ARG A 32 -1.78 -8.76 -12.86
CA ARG A 32 -2.62 -8.46 -14.04
C ARG A 32 -4.03 -9.05 -13.91
N ARG A 33 -4.14 -10.31 -13.49
CA ARG A 33 -5.43 -10.96 -13.21
C ARG A 33 -6.23 -10.24 -12.12
N PHE A 34 -5.53 -9.67 -11.14
CA PHE A 34 -6.16 -8.86 -10.10
C PHE A 34 -6.74 -7.56 -10.67
N LEU A 35 -6.00 -6.86 -11.53
CA LEU A 35 -6.48 -5.63 -12.18
C LEU A 35 -7.74 -5.86 -13.02
N ASP A 36 -7.82 -7.03 -13.66
CA ASP A 36 -9.01 -7.42 -14.44
C ASP A 36 -10.16 -7.96 -13.58
N SER A 37 -9.94 -8.14 -12.27
CA SER A 37 -10.90 -8.81 -11.40
C SER A 37 -12.00 -7.88 -10.88
N LYS A 38 -13.19 -8.45 -10.62
CA LYS A 38 -14.29 -7.74 -9.95
C LYS A 38 -13.94 -7.29 -8.52
N TRP A 39 -12.93 -7.89 -7.91
CA TRP A 39 -12.51 -7.56 -6.54
C TRP A 39 -11.99 -6.13 -6.44
N LEU A 40 -11.25 -5.67 -7.45
CA LEU A 40 -10.76 -4.30 -7.50
C LEU A 40 -11.90 -3.27 -7.59
N LYS A 41 -12.99 -3.61 -8.29
CA LYS A 41 -14.22 -2.80 -8.38
C LYS A 41 -15.05 -2.82 -7.08
N ALA A 42 -14.78 -3.76 -6.19
CA ALA A 42 -15.51 -3.96 -4.94
C ALA A 42 -14.78 -3.36 -3.72
N LEU A 43 -13.64 -2.69 -3.94
CA LEU A 43 -12.87 -2.06 -2.88
C LEU A 43 -13.66 -0.91 -2.22
N PRO A 44 -13.70 -0.84 -0.87
CA PRO A 44 -14.34 0.26 -0.17
C PRO A 44 -13.51 1.55 -0.32
N GLY A 45 -14.08 2.55 -1.00
CA GLY A 45 -13.46 3.86 -1.21
C GLY A 45 -14.34 4.75 -2.07
N LYS A 46 -14.41 6.04 -1.73
CA LYS A 46 -15.27 7.06 -2.35
C LYS A 46 -15.00 7.11 -3.86
N ASP A 47 -16.04 6.85 -4.66
CA ASP A 47 -16.05 6.86 -6.11
C ASP A 47 -15.04 5.87 -6.74
N SER A 48 -15.37 4.58 -6.67
CA SER A 48 -14.64 3.45 -7.26
C SER A 48 -14.63 3.47 -8.80
N ASP A 49 -14.13 4.57 -9.37
CA ASP A 49 -13.72 4.67 -10.75
C ASP A 49 -12.30 4.13 -10.85
N VAL A 50 -12.18 2.79 -10.90
CA VAL A 50 -10.90 2.09 -11.06
C VAL A 50 -10.17 2.55 -12.33
N GLY A 51 -10.89 3.12 -13.31
CA GLY A 51 -10.33 3.76 -14.51
C GLY A 51 -9.63 5.10 -14.25
N ALA A 52 -9.85 5.71 -13.07
CA ALA A 52 -9.31 7.02 -12.70
C ALA A 52 -7.99 6.95 -11.94
N PHE A 53 -7.39 5.77 -11.75
CA PHE A 53 -6.02 5.69 -11.24
C PHE A 53 -5.06 5.89 -12.42
N PRO A 54 -4.47 7.08 -12.61
CA PRO A 54 -3.40 7.22 -13.57
C PRO A 54 -2.28 6.30 -13.08
N LEU A 55 -2.03 5.22 -13.82
CA LEU A 55 -0.73 4.55 -13.75
C LEU A 55 0.30 5.66 -13.91
N LEU A 56 1.11 5.87 -12.87
CA LEU A 56 2.03 6.99 -12.83
C LEU A 56 3.06 6.73 -13.94
N GLU A 57 2.86 7.34 -15.11
CA GLU A 57 3.86 7.37 -16.16
C GLU A 57 4.95 8.34 -15.70
N ARG A 58 6.05 7.81 -15.17
CA ARG A 58 7.27 8.60 -15.11
C ARG A 58 7.79 8.73 -16.53
N TYR A 59 7.60 9.91 -17.13
CA TYR A 59 8.39 10.32 -18.28
C TYR A 59 9.82 10.47 -17.80
N GLY A 60 10.68 9.52 -18.16
CA GLY A 60 12.12 9.76 -18.12
C GLY A 60 12.41 10.94 -19.03
N GLU A 61 13.11 11.95 -18.52
CA GLU A 61 13.74 12.96 -19.36
C GLU A 61 14.53 12.21 -20.45
N SER A 62 14.11 12.36 -21.72
CA SER A 62 14.73 11.75 -22.91
C SER A 62 14.70 10.21 -22.98
N GLY A 63 13.65 9.66 -23.60
CA GLY A 63 13.70 8.35 -24.28
C GLY A 63 13.74 7.08 -23.43
N GLY A 64 13.60 7.18 -22.10
CA GLY A 64 13.60 6.02 -21.19
C GLY A 64 12.30 5.20 -21.22
N ALA A 65 12.41 3.89 -20.93
CA ALA A 65 11.28 2.96 -20.85
C ALA A 65 10.20 3.46 -19.85
N ARG A 66 8.94 3.46 -20.29
CA ARG A 66 7.79 3.89 -19.46
C ARG A 66 7.67 3.00 -18.22
N VAL A 67 8.09 3.50 -17.06
CA VAL A 67 7.85 2.82 -15.79
C VAL A 67 6.41 3.12 -15.37
N ARG A 68 5.57 2.09 -15.39
CA ARG A 68 4.19 2.15 -14.89
C ARG A 68 4.21 2.02 -13.37
N GLY A 69 4.04 3.15 -12.69
CA GLY A 69 3.86 3.18 -11.25
C GLY A 69 2.49 2.66 -10.81
N VAL A 70 2.47 1.79 -9.80
CA VAL A 70 1.29 1.27 -9.13
C VAL A 70 0.97 2.19 -7.95
N PRO A 71 -0.23 2.80 -7.90
CA PRO A 71 -0.68 3.55 -6.73
C PRO A 71 -0.70 2.68 -5.48
N LEU A 72 -0.41 3.28 -4.33
CA LEU A 72 -0.29 2.55 -3.06
C LEU A 72 -1.60 1.85 -2.69
N GLU A 73 -2.74 2.49 -2.95
CA GLU A 73 -4.07 1.96 -2.70
C GLU A 73 -4.30 0.65 -3.47
N ILE A 74 -3.83 0.60 -4.72
CA ILE A 74 -3.92 -0.58 -5.58
C ILE A 74 -2.96 -1.69 -5.10
N ALA A 75 -1.76 -1.32 -4.64
CA ALA A 75 -0.81 -2.27 -4.08
C ALA A 75 -1.34 -2.90 -2.77
N VAL A 76 -1.86 -2.08 -1.85
CA VAL A 76 -2.46 -2.53 -0.58
C VAL A 76 -3.65 -3.44 -0.85
N ALA A 77 -4.54 -3.03 -1.75
CA ALA A 77 -5.66 -3.82 -2.22
C ALA A 77 -5.24 -5.20 -2.74
N TYR A 78 -4.20 -5.24 -3.60
CA TYR A 78 -3.66 -6.49 -4.08
C TYR A 78 -3.15 -7.39 -2.96
N TRP A 79 -2.37 -6.85 -2.02
CA TRP A 79 -1.84 -7.62 -0.89
C TRP A 79 -2.94 -8.15 0.02
N VAL A 80 -3.95 -7.34 0.34
CA VAL A 80 -5.12 -7.77 1.14
C VAL A 80 -5.85 -8.92 0.47
N ARG A 81 -6.04 -8.87 -0.86
CA ARG A 81 -6.61 -10.00 -1.61
C ARG A 81 -5.75 -11.26 -1.49
N GLU A 82 -4.42 -11.12 -1.55
CA GLU A 82 -3.52 -12.26 -1.38
C GLU A 82 -3.56 -12.83 0.04
N CYS A 83 -3.77 -12.00 1.08
CA CYS A 83 -4.06 -12.46 2.43
C CYS A 83 -5.33 -13.31 2.46
N GLN A 84 -6.42 -12.86 1.82
CA GLN A 84 -7.68 -13.62 1.72
C GLN A 84 -7.52 -14.95 0.98
N ARG A 85 -6.50 -15.07 0.11
CA ARG A 85 -6.13 -16.31 -0.58
C ARG A 85 -5.16 -17.18 0.22
N GLY A 86 -4.88 -16.82 1.47
CA GLY A 86 -4.01 -17.58 2.38
C GLY A 86 -2.51 -17.31 2.22
N SER A 87 -2.10 -16.23 1.55
CA SER A 87 -0.68 -15.87 1.48
C SER A 87 -0.18 -15.35 2.83
N GLN A 88 0.66 -16.15 3.50
CA GLN A 88 1.32 -15.77 4.76
C GLN A 88 2.31 -14.62 4.56
N THR A 89 3.04 -14.59 3.44
CA THR A 89 3.94 -13.49 3.09
C THR A 89 3.16 -12.17 2.96
N ALA A 90 2.01 -12.19 2.30
CA ALA A 90 1.16 -11.00 2.19
C ALA A 90 0.60 -10.56 3.54
N ALA A 91 0.16 -11.51 4.37
CA ALA A 91 -0.34 -11.22 5.72
C ALA A 91 0.73 -10.59 6.60
N ALA A 92 1.95 -11.14 6.60
CA ALA A 92 3.09 -10.60 7.33
C ALA A 92 3.47 -9.19 6.85
N LEU A 93 3.48 -8.95 5.54
CA LEU A 93 3.76 -7.64 4.97
C LEU A 93 2.73 -6.60 5.38
N VAL A 94 1.44 -6.90 5.20
CA VAL A 94 0.35 -5.99 5.56
C VAL A 94 0.38 -5.70 7.06
N TRP A 95 0.57 -6.75 7.89
CA TRP A 95 0.72 -6.60 9.33
C TRP A 95 1.86 -5.65 9.70
N ALA A 96 3.07 -5.89 9.18
CA ALA A 96 4.23 -5.05 9.46
C ALA A 96 4.01 -3.58 9.07
N CYS A 97 3.46 -3.33 7.87
CA CYS A 97 3.16 -1.96 7.43
C CYS A 97 2.08 -1.29 8.29
N THR A 98 1.06 -2.03 8.72
CA THR A 98 0.03 -1.52 9.63
C THR A 98 0.61 -1.20 11.00
N THR A 99 1.40 -2.12 11.59
CA THR A 99 2.07 -1.93 12.87
C THR A 99 2.97 -0.69 12.85
N GLU A 100 3.87 -0.59 11.87
CA GLU A 100 4.76 0.57 11.74
C GLU A 100 3.99 1.89 11.59
N THR A 101 2.88 1.88 10.83
CA THR A 101 2.05 3.08 10.66
C THR A 101 1.35 3.47 11.95
N LEU A 102 0.90 2.50 12.74
CA LEU A 102 0.24 2.74 14.03
C LEU A 102 1.24 3.20 15.08
N GLU A 103 2.43 2.59 15.16
CA GLU A 103 3.51 3.01 16.05
C GLU A 103 3.93 4.45 15.79
N ARG A 104 4.19 4.81 14.51
CA ARG A 104 4.54 6.20 14.16
C ARG A 104 3.45 7.22 14.49
N ARG A 105 2.17 6.80 14.44
CA ARG A 105 1.04 7.68 14.84
C ARG A 105 0.96 7.80 16.35
N ALA A 106 1.17 6.71 17.08
CA ALA A 106 1.25 6.71 18.53
C ALA A 106 2.40 7.61 19.02
N ASP A 107 3.59 7.49 18.42
CA ASP A 107 4.74 8.36 18.69
C ASP A 107 4.42 9.83 18.41
N HIS A 108 3.73 10.12 17.30
CA HIS A 108 3.32 11.47 16.94
C HIS A 108 2.31 12.06 17.95
N ASP A 109 1.38 11.25 18.43
CA ASP A 109 0.32 11.68 19.34
C ASP A 109 0.76 11.63 20.83
N GLY A 110 2.02 11.27 21.09
CA GLY A 110 2.58 11.17 22.45
C GLY A 110 1.95 10.04 23.28
N ILE A 111 1.45 9.00 22.61
CA ILE A 111 0.91 7.82 23.28
C ILE A 111 2.11 6.99 23.76
N GLU A 112 2.39 7.07 25.06
CA GLU A 112 3.44 6.26 25.68
C GLU A 112 3.14 4.76 25.51
N PRO A 113 4.18 3.92 25.33
CA PRO A 113 4.01 2.49 25.32
C PRO A 113 3.32 2.02 26.60
N PHE A 114 2.51 0.98 26.49
CA PHE A 114 1.92 0.35 27.67
C PHE A 114 3.05 -0.25 28.54
N GLN A 115 3.43 0.44 29.61
CA GLN A 115 4.67 0.16 30.33
C GLN A 115 4.49 -0.70 31.58
N ASP A 116 3.27 -1.02 32.00
CA ASP A 116 3.01 -1.83 33.19
C ASP A 116 1.84 -2.80 32.98
N TRP A 117 2.14 -4.05 32.61
CA TRP A 117 1.21 -5.14 32.88
C TRP A 117 1.38 -5.52 34.35
N PRO A 118 0.35 -5.48 35.20
CA PRO A 118 0.47 -5.99 36.56
C PRO A 118 0.81 -7.47 36.46
N SER A 119 2.09 -7.81 36.69
CA SER A 119 2.48 -9.19 36.95
C SER A 119 1.76 -9.57 38.22
N GLU A 120 0.70 -10.37 38.06
CA GLU A 120 -0.07 -10.95 39.14
C GLU A 120 0.93 -11.56 40.15
N GLU A 121 1.18 -10.85 41.25
CA GLU A 121 1.92 -11.38 42.40
C GLU A 121 1.04 -12.49 42.95
N ARG A 122 1.26 -13.72 42.44
CA ARG A 122 0.80 -14.92 43.11
C ARG A 122 1.52 -15.00 44.43
N HIS A 123 0.86 -14.47 45.46
CA HIS A 123 1.17 -14.76 46.84
C HIS A 123 0.81 -16.21 47.10
N ASP A 124 1.84 -17.05 47.23
CA ASP A 124 1.77 -18.40 47.79
C ASP A 124 1.57 -18.36 49.31
#